data_AF-A0A7C4K719-F1
#
_entry.id   AF-A0A7C4K719-F1
#
_cell.length_a   1.000
_cell.length_b   1.000
_cell.length_c   1.000
_cell.angle_alpha   90.00
_cell.angle_beta   90.00
_cell.angle_gamma   90.00
#
_symmetry.space_group_name_H-M   'P 1'
#
loop_
_entity.id
_entity.type
_entity.pdbx_description
1 polymer ?
#
loop_
_entity_poly.entity_id
_entity_poly.type
_entity_poly.pdbx_seq_one_letter_code
_entity_poly.pdbx_strand_id
1 'polypeptide(L)'
;MESKELSENHKRVISTTLKVVENSIEEILHLLNQPKSSFVKIEFDLDNAQIEHLTNYIEAIKNKLAELKIKYSLENQYYSFKQILNAKKSYIWVLLSDCKSDKLNKYGAFNPSISKEFDDDVNLLINMVNNL
;
A
#
# COMPACT_ATOMS: atom_id res chain seq x y z
N MET A 1 -21.12 -10.72 37.05
CA MET A 1 -20.05 -10.06 36.26
C MET A 1 -20.43 -10.20 34.81
N GLU A 2 -20.97 -9.15 34.19
CA GLU A 2 -21.27 -9.14 32.75
C GLU A 2 -19.96 -9.29 31.97
N SER A 3 -19.94 -10.14 30.95
CA SER A 3 -18.73 -10.35 30.15
C SER A 3 -18.40 -9.05 29.41
N LYS A 4 -17.19 -8.51 29.63
CA LYS A 4 -16.63 -7.37 28.89
C LYS A 4 -16.16 -7.81 27.50
N GLU A 5 -16.97 -8.58 26.80
CA GLU A 5 -16.65 -9.01 25.44
C GLU A 5 -17.18 -8.03 24.42
N LEU A 6 -16.32 -7.66 23.48
CA LEU A 6 -16.70 -6.86 22.33
C LEU A 6 -17.68 -7.66 21.47
N SER A 7 -18.70 -6.99 20.94
CA SER A 7 -19.58 -7.58 19.93
C SER A 7 -18.78 -7.90 18.66
N GLU A 8 -19.26 -8.85 17.86
CA GLU A 8 -18.63 -9.21 16.59
C GLU A 8 -18.52 -8.02 15.61
N ASN A 9 -19.49 -7.10 15.66
CA ASN A 9 -19.41 -5.87 14.89
C ASN A 9 -18.26 -4.96 15.37
N HIS A 10 -18.09 -4.81 16.69
CA HIS A 10 -16.97 -4.05 17.24
C HIS A 10 -15.63 -4.71 16.90
N LYS A 11 -15.51 -6.03 17.06
CA LYS A 11 -14.30 -6.77 16.70
C LYS A 11 -13.97 -6.57 15.22
N ARG A 12 -14.95 -6.68 14.32
CA ARG A 12 -14.75 -6.44 12.88
C ARG A 12 -14.21 -5.05 12.58
N VAL A 13 -14.85 -4.01 13.12
CA VAL A 13 -14.44 -2.61 12.91
C VAL A 13 -13.04 -2.36 13.47
N ILE A 14 -12.74 -2.88 14.66
CA ILE A 14 -11.42 -2.75 15.28
C ILE A 14 -10.37 -3.48 14.46
N SER A 15 -10.62 -4.72 14.03
CA SER A 15 -9.68 -5.47 13.18
C SER A 15 -9.36 -4.74 11.89
N THR A 16 -10.36 -4.17 11.21
CA THR A 16 -10.14 -3.36 10.00
C THR A 16 -9.29 -2.13 10.30
N THR A 17 -9.57 -1.44 11.41
CA THR A 17 -8.84 -0.24 11.82
C THR A 17 -7.38 -0.56 12.16
N LEU A 18 -7.14 -1.58 12.98
CA LEU A 18 -5.79 -1.99 13.38
C LEU A 18 -4.97 -2.48 12.17
N LYS A 19 -5.60 -3.14 11.20
CA LYS A 19 -4.95 -3.52 9.93
C LYS A 19 -4.52 -2.31 9.11
N VAL A 20 -5.35 -1.26 9.05
CA VAL A 20 -4.96 -0.01 8.37
C VAL A 20 -3.76 0.62 9.09
N VAL A 21 -3.77 0.67 10.42
CA VAL A 21 -2.63 1.17 11.21
C VAL A 21 -1.37 0.34 10.94
N GLU A 22 -1.47 -0.98 10.99
CA GLU A 22 -0.36 -1.90 10.72
C GLU A 22 0.26 -1.64 9.34
N ASN A 23 -0.56 -1.57 8.29
CA ASN A 23 -0.09 -1.28 6.94
C ASN A 23 0.60 0.09 6.83
N SER A 24 0.07 1.13 7.48
CA SER A 24 0.68 2.46 7.47
C SER A 24 2.03 2.47 8.19
N ILE A 25 2.18 1.71 9.27
CA ILE A 25 3.46 1.56 9.97
C ILE A 25 4.47 0.80 9.12
N GLU A 26 4.05 -0.25 8.41
CA GLU A 26 4.91 -0.97 7.46
C GLU A 26 5.35 -0.09 6.30
N GLU A 27 4.49 0.80 5.80
CA GLU A 27 4.83 1.76 4.76
C GLU A 27 5.89 2.75 5.23
N ILE A 28 5.77 3.32 6.43
CA ILE A 28 6.80 4.19 7.02
C ILE A 28 8.14 3.44 7.13
N LEU A 29 8.11 2.20 7.62
CA LEU A 29 9.31 1.37 7.74
C LEU A 29 9.93 1.06 6.38
N HIS A 30 9.10 0.84 5.35
CA HIS A 30 9.58 0.64 3.98
C HIS A 30 10.28 1.89 3.44
N LEU A 31 9.69 3.07 3.63
CA LEU A 31 10.27 4.35 3.21
C LEU A 31 11.62 4.61 3.89
N LEU A 32 11.74 4.32 5.18
CA LEU A 32 13.01 4.43 5.93
C LEU A 32 14.12 3.55 5.35
N ASN A 33 13.78 2.34 4.89
CA ASN A 33 14.76 1.35 4.45
C ASN A 33 15.07 1.39 2.94
N GLN A 34 14.14 1.89 2.12
CA GLN A 34 14.23 1.82 0.66
C GLN A 34 13.76 3.12 0.01
N PRO A 35 14.60 4.17 0.01
CA PRO A 35 14.21 5.48 -0.53
C PRO A 35 14.17 5.57 -2.05
N LYS A 36 14.31 4.44 -2.77
CA LYS A 36 14.49 4.42 -4.21
C LYS A 36 13.14 4.39 -4.92
N SER A 37 12.66 5.56 -5.34
CA SER A 37 11.57 5.69 -6.30
C SER A 37 12.05 6.46 -7.53
N SER A 38 11.64 6.01 -8.73
CA SER A 38 11.96 6.71 -9.99
C SER A 38 11.19 8.03 -10.13
N PHE A 39 10.05 8.15 -9.44
CA PHE A 39 9.14 9.30 -9.56
C PHE A 39 9.15 10.21 -8.32
N VAL A 40 9.60 9.70 -7.18
CA VAL A 40 9.60 10.44 -5.91
C VAL A 40 11.02 10.43 -5.34
N LYS A 41 11.57 11.62 -5.11
CA LYS A 41 12.79 11.78 -4.33
C LYS A 41 12.40 12.16 -2.92
N ILE A 42 12.83 11.36 -1.95
CA ILE A 42 12.64 11.64 -0.53
C ILE A 42 13.92 12.31 -0.03
N GLU A 43 13.78 13.53 0.45
CA GLU A 43 14.82 14.17 1.23
C GLU A 43 14.76 13.62 2.66
N PHE A 44 15.87 13.03 3.13
CA PHE A 44 15.97 12.55 4.50
C PHE A 44 16.55 13.66 5.35
N ASP A 45 15.68 14.35 6.07
CA ASP A 45 15.98 15.40 7.03
C ASP A 45 16.13 14.85 8.47
N LEU A 46 16.25 13.53 8.60
CA LEU A 46 16.45 12.83 9.88
C LEU A 46 17.90 12.37 10.04
N ASP A 47 18.47 12.63 11.21
CA ASP A 47 19.74 12.05 11.63
C ASP A 47 19.58 10.59 12.10
N ASN A 48 20.72 9.91 12.32
CA ASN A 48 20.72 8.50 12.73
C ASN A 48 20.03 8.28 14.08
N ALA A 49 20.12 9.23 15.02
CA ALA A 49 19.48 9.10 16.32
C ALA A 49 17.96 9.22 16.20
N GLN A 50 17.47 10.11 15.33
CA GLN A 50 16.06 10.25 15.00
C GLN A 50 15.52 9.00 14.29
N ILE A 51 16.29 8.42 13.37
CA ILE A 51 15.93 7.17 12.68
C ILE A 51 15.85 6.00 13.67
N GLU A 52 16.84 5.86 14.55
CA GLU A 52 16.86 4.82 15.59
C GLU A 52 15.65 4.98 16.53
N HIS A 53 15.41 6.20 17.00
CA HIS A 53 14.27 6.53 17.84
C HIS A 53 12.94 6.17 17.15
N LEU A 54 12.76 6.59 15.89
CA LEU A 54 11.56 6.28 15.11
C LEU A 54 11.37 4.76 14.92
N THR A 55 12.44 4.04 14.63
CA THR A 55 12.42 2.58 14.48
C THR A 55 11.98 1.89 15.78
N ASN A 56 12.48 2.35 16.92
CA ASN A 56 12.09 1.84 18.24
C ASN A 56 10.59 2.08 18.53
N TYR A 57 10.05 3.25 18.15
CA TYR A 57 8.62 3.54 18.28
C TYR A 57 7.77 2.68 17.35
N ILE A 58 8.21 2.44 16.11
CA ILE A 58 7.54 1.54 15.16
C ILE A 58 7.41 0.13 15.76
N GLU A 59 8.49 -0.40 16.33
CA GLU A 59 8.47 -1.72 16.98
C GLU A 59 7.57 -1.74 18.23
N ALA A 60 7.58 -0.68 19.04
CA ALA A 60 6.66 -0.55 20.17
C ALA A 60 5.19 -0.55 19.72
N ILE A 61 4.86 0.12 18.62
CA ILE A 61 3.51 0.12 18.04
C ILE A 61 3.12 -1.28 17.58
N LYS A 62 3.99 -1.98 16.83
CA LYS A 62 3.73 -3.36 16.39
C LYS A 62 3.46 -4.31 17.56
N ASN A 63 4.28 -4.23 18.61
CA ASN A 63 4.07 -4.99 19.83
C ASN A 63 2.71 -4.67 20.45
N LYS A 64 2.33 -3.39 20.47
CA LYS A 64 1.02 -2.98 20.99
C LYS A 64 -0.14 -3.52 20.16
N LEU A 65 -0.04 -3.54 18.83
CA LEU A 65 -1.05 -4.12 17.95
C LEU A 65 -1.22 -5.63 18.22
N ALA A 66 -0.11 -6.35 18.41
CA ALA A 66 -0.14 -7.77 18.76
C ALA A 66 -0.82 -8.02 20.12
N GLU A 67 -0.53 -7.18 21.14
CA GLU A 67 -1.22 -7.24 22.43
C GLU A 67 -2.73 -7.01 22.29
N LEU A 68 -3.15 -6.00 21.53
CA LEU A 68 -4.57 -5.66 21.34
C LEU A 68 -5.31 -6.80 20.63
N LYS A 69 -4.69 -7.41 19.64
CA LYS A 69 -5.22 -8.58 18.93
C LYS A 69 -5.52 -9.73 19.88
N ILE A 70 -4.58 -10.05 20.79
CA ILE A 70 -4.75 -11.11 21.79
C ILE A 70 -5.84 -10.69 22.80
N LYS A 71 -5.74 -9.47 23.35
CA LYS A 71 -6.63 -8.95 24.39
C LYS A 71 -8.10 -8.94 23.96
N TYR A 72 -8.37 -8.67 22.69
CA TYR A 72 -9.73 -8.56 22.15
C TYR A 72 -10.16 -9.76 21.29
N SER A 73 -9.33 -10.81 21.25
CA SER A 73 -9.59 -12.03 20.48
C SER A 73 -9.94 -11.72 19.01
N LEU A 74 -9.13 -10.86 18.39
CA LEU A 74 -9.33 -10.46 17.00
C LEU A 74 -8.82 -11.55 16.06
N GLU A 75 -9.62 -11.88 15.05
CA GLU A 75 -9.30 -12.95 14.10
C GLU A 75 -8.26 -12.54 13.06
N ASN A 76 -7.45 -13.52 12.63
CA ASN A 76 -6.62 -13.39 11.45
C ASN A 76 -7.47 -13.42 10.19
N GLN A 77 -7.18 -12.50 9.26
CA GLN A 77 -7.70 -12.60 7.90
C GLN A 77 -6.67 -13.32 7.04
N TYR A 78 -7.03 -14.47 6.50
CA TYR A 78 -6.20 -15.21 5.57
C TYR A 78 -6.57 -14.84 4.14
N TYR A 79 -5.59 -14.36 3.40
CA TYR A 79 -5.69 -14.16 1.96
C TYR A 79 -4.59 -14.98 1.30
N SER A 80 -4.89 -15.64 0.19
CA SER A 80 -3.80 -16.24 -0.59
C SER A 80 -2.96 -15.12 -1.20
N PHE A 81 -1.64 -15.30 -1.19
CA PHE A 81 -0.73 -14.37 -1.87
C PHE A 81 -1.13 -14.17 -3.33
N LYS A 82 -1.60 -15.23 -4.02
CA LYS A 82 -2.10 -15.17 -5.39
C LYS A 82 -3.30 -14.23 -5.55
N GLN A 83 -4.25 -14.22 -4.61
CA GLN A 83 -5.37 -13.28 -4.64
C GLN A 83 -4.89 -11.84 -4.47
N ILE A 84 -3.99 -11.59 -3.52
CA ILE A 84 -3.41 -10.25 -3.31
C ILE A 84 -2.67 -9.78 -4.55
N LEU A 85 -1.79 -10.64 -5.10
CA LEU A 85 -1.00 -10.34 -6.30
C LEU A 85 -1.91 -10.02 -7.49
N ASN A 86 -2.92 -10.84 -7.75
CA ASN A 86 -3.87 -10.59 -8.84
C ASN A 86 -4.65 -9.29 -8.63
N ALA A 87 -5.11 -8.99 -7.42
CA ALA A 87 -5.79 -7.73 -7.12
C ALA A 87 -4.88 -6.52 -7.38
N LYS A 88 -3.60 -6.59 -6.99
CA LYS A 88 -2.62 -5.53 -7.26
C LYS A 88 -2.34 -5.39 -8.75
N LYS A 89 -2.18 -6.50 -9.49
CA LYS A 89 -2.01 -6.49 -10.96
C LYS A 89 -3.19 -5.83 -11.65
N SER A 90 -4.42 -6.21 -11.29
CA SER A 90 -5.63 -5.60 -11.86
C SER A 90 -5.71 -4.11 -11.56
N TYR A 91 -5.39 -3.68 -10.34
CA TYR A 91 -5.36 -2.27 -9.98
C TYR A 91 -4.34 -1.48 -10.81
N ILE A 92 -3.10 -1.97 -10.92
CA ILE A 92 -2.05 -1.34 -11.73
C ILE A 92 -2.45 -1.31 -13.21
N TRP A 93 -3.05 -2.39 -13.73
CA TRP A 93 -3.55 -2.45 -15.10
C TRP A 93 -4.57 -1.35 -15.39
N VAL A 94 -5.51 -1.10 -14.47
CA VAL A 94 -6.51 -0.03 -14.60
C VAL A 94 -5.81 1.33 -14.66
N LEU A 95 -4.90 1.60 -13.73
CA LEU A 95 -4.15 2.87 -13.70
C LEU A 95 -3.39 3.11 -15.01
N LEU A 96 -2.66 2.11 -15.51
CA LEU A 96 -1.91 2.22 -16.76
C LEU A 96 -2.82 2.37 -17.97
N SER A 97 -3.95 1.67 -18.00
CA SER A 97 -4.92 1.77 -19.10
C SER A 97 -5.58 3.15 -19.17
N ASP A 98 -5.83 3.78 -18.01
CA ASP A 98 -6.35 5.14 -17.92
C ASP A 98 -5.32 6.22 -18.31
N CYS A 99 -4.05 5.85 -18.42
CA CYS A 99 -2.98 6.72 -18.92
C CYS A 99 -2.86 6.72 -20.45
N LYS A 100 -3.58 5.88 -21.20
CA LYS A 100 -3.46 5.84 -22.67
C LYS A 100 -3.83 7.17 -23.34
N SER A 101 -3.24 7.43 -24.49
CA SER A 101 -3.37 8.69 -25.22
C SER A 101 -4.83 9.08 -25.49
N ASP A 102 -5.70 8.11 -25.81
CA ASP A 102 -7.14 8.31 -26.02
C ASP A 102 -7.87 8.76 -24.74
N LYS A 103 -7.45 8.24 -23.56
CA LYS A 103 -8.00 8.59 -22.25
C LYS A 103 -7.52 9.92 -21.72
N LEU A 104 -6.31 10.34 -22.10
CA LEU A 104 -5.72 11.59 -21.63
C LEU A 104 -6.28 12.84 -22.34
N ASN A 105 -6.96 12.69 -23.48
CA ASN A 105 -7.56 13.80 -24.21
C ASN A 105 -8.54 14.66 -23.37
N LYS A 106 -9.11 14.11 -22.29
CA LYS A 106 -9.95 14.86 -21.33
C LYS A 106 -9.19 15.91 -20.51
N TYR A 107 -7.86 15.83 -20.47
CA TYR A 107 -6.97 16.77 -19.76
C TYR A 107 -6.25 17.75 -20.69
N GLY A 108 -6.60 17.74 -21.99
CA GLY A 108 -5.96 18.54 -23.02
C GLY A 108 -5.70 17.69 -24.27
N ALA A 109 -5.57 18.35 -25.43
CA ALA A 109 -5.30 17.64 -26.68
C ALA A 109 -3.95 16.90 -26.59
N PHE A 110 -3.98 15.58 -26.75
CA PHE A 110 -2.76 14.78 -26.77
C PHE A 110 -2.07 14.93 -28.13
N ASN A 111 -0.75 15.09 -28.14
CA ASN A 111 -0.01 15.26 -29.40
C ASN A 111 -0.07 13.97 -30.25
N PRO A 112 -0.73 13.98 -31.43
CA PRO A 112 -0.89 12.78 -32.25
C PRO A 112 0.42 12.23 -32.79
N SER A 113 1.49 13.05 -32.85
CA SER A 113 2.79 12.60 -33.38
C SER A 113 3.49 11.60 -32.46
N ILE A 114 3.17 11.59 -31.17
CA ILE A 114 3.79 10.71 -30.16
C ILE A 114 2.81 9.67 -29.59
N SER A 115 1.53 9.70 -29.97
CA SER A 115 0.50 8.88 -29.33
C SER A 115 0.77 7.38 -29.41
N LYS A 116 1.22 6.90 -30.58
CA LYS A 116 1.54 5.49 -30.78
C LYS A 116 2.73 5.03 -29.92
N GLU A 117 3.83 5.77 -29.96
CA GLU A 117 5.04 5.45 -29.19
C GLU A 117 4.73 5.44 -27.69
N PHE A 118 4.01 6.45 -27.21
CA PHE A 118 3.58 6.54 -25.82
C PHE A 118 2.67 5.37 -25.41
N ASP A 119 1.68 5.01 -26.24
CA ASP A 119 0.79 3.88 -25.95
C ASP A 119 1.54 2.53 -25.99
N ASP A 120 2.54 2.39 -26.85
CA ASP A 120 3.42 1.22 -26.90
C ASP A 120 4.24 1.08 -25.60
N ASP A 121 4.77 2.18 -25.06
CA ASP A 121 5.46 2.20 -23.75
C ASP A 121 4.51 1.80 -22.59
N VAL A 122 3.29 2.34 -22.58
CA VAL A 122 2.27 1.99 -21.58
C VAL A 122 1.90 0.49 -21.69
N ASN A 123 1.75 -0.03 -22.91
CA ASN A 123 1.45 -1.44 -23.14
C ASN A 123 2.61 -2.35 -22.70
N LEU A 124 3.86 -1.92 -22.87
CA LEU A 124 5.02 -2.64 -22.36
C LEU A 124 4.95 -2.78 -20.83
N LEU A 125 4.65 -1.70 -20.11
CA LEU A 125 4.47 -1.74 -18.66
C LEU A 125 3.33 -2.65 -18.24
N ILE A 126 2.19 -2.61 -18.94
CA ILE A 126 1.06 -3.52 -18.71
C ILE A 126 1.50 -4.98 -18.86
N ASN A 127 2.26 -5.30 -19.90
CA ASN A 127 2.75 -6.66 -20.15
C ASN A 127 3.73 -7.11 -19.05
N MET A 128 4.62 -6.23 -18.58
CA MET A 128 5.51 -6.54 -17.46
C MET A 128 4.73 -6.85 -16.18
N VAL A 129 3.73 -6.04 -15.85
CA VAL A 129 2.86 -6.24 -14.67
C VAL A 129 2.08 -7.55 -14.78
N ASN A 130 1.59 -7.90 -15.97
CA ASN A 130 0.88 -9.16 -16.21
C ASN A 130 1.74 -10.41 -16.03
N ASN A 131 3.07 -10.28 -16.10
CA ASN A 131 4.02 -11.37 -15.92
C ASN A 131 4.62 -11.46 -14.50
N LEU A 132 4.25 -10.56 -13.58
CA LEU A 132 4.50 -10.73 -12.13
C LEU A 132 3.71 -11.90 -11.54
#